data_AF-A0A939ZQE3-F1
#
_entry.id   AF-A0A939ZQE3-F1
#
_cell.length_a   1.000
_cell.length_b   1.000
_cell.length_c   1.000
_cell.angle_alpha   90.00
_cell.angle_beta   90.00
_cell.angle_gamma   90.00
#
_symmetry.space_group_name_H-M   'P 1'
#
loop_
_entity.id
_entity.type
_entity.pdbx_description
1 polymer ?
#
loop_
_entity_poly.entity_id
_entity_poly.type
_entity_poly.pdbx_seq_one_letter_code
_entity_poly.pdbx_strand_id
1 'polypeptide(L)'
;MRNYRVDCVVSPANAFGLMDGGYDLAITQWFGKQLQQRVQAYILANYYGEQPVGTSFIIDAGRDGQTLIHTPTMRVPSKILDPAVIYQSMRTTLMVAMEGGVQSIVIPIFGGLTGGIDYKLAAQMMWLGYDQIMRPNTTIDWDVVWDSDDKWIDLGVKEE
;
A
#
# COMPACT_ATOMS: atom_id res chain seq x y z
N MET A 1 -9.87 25.54 -5.96
CA MET A 1 -8.90 24.54 -5.48
C MET A 1 -7.79 24.41 -6.51
N ARG A 2 -6.52 24.27 -6.09
CA ARG A 2 -5.43 23.90 -7.00
C ARG A 2 -5.47 22.38 -7.20
N ASN A 3 -5.41 21.94 -8.44
CA ASN A 3 -5.31 20.53 -8.79
C ASN A 3 -3.87 20.23 -9.21
N TYR A 4 -3.32 19.11 -8.74
CA TYR A 4 -2.02 18.61 -9.16
C TYR A 4 -2.24 17.34 -9.97
N ARG A 5 -1.58 17.25 -11.14
CA ARG A 5 -1.54 16.00 -11.89
C ARG A 5 -0.52 15.09 -11.23
N VAL A 6 -0.90 13.83 -11.03
CA VAL A 6 -0.03 12.79 -10.48
C VAL A 6 -0.02 11.59 -11.43
N ASP A 7 1.11 10.91 -11.51
CA ASP A 7 1.29 9.79 -12.43
C ASP A 7 0.62 8.53 -11.89
N CYS A 8 0.58 8.37 -10.57
CA CYS A 8 0.06 7.17 -9.92
C CYS A 8 -0.81 7.49 -8.70
N VAL A 9 -1.83 6.68 -8.47
CA VAL A 9 -2.58 6.63 -7.22
C VAL A 9 -2.52 5.22 -6.64
N VAL A 10 -2.61 5.10 -5.32
CA VAL A 10 -2.54 3.81 -4.63
C VAL A 10 -3.90 3.42 -4.07
N SER A 11 -4.33 2.18 -4.28
CA SER A 11 -5.54 1.58 -3.70
C SER A 11 -5.19 0.77 -2.43
N PRO A 12 -5.55 1.24 -1.22
CA PRO A 12 -5.34 0.54 0.04
C PRO A 12 -6.46 -0.49 0.28
N ALA A 13 -6.37 -1.62 -0.43
CA ALA A 13 -7.52 -2.47 -0.72
C ALA A 13 -7.67 -3.71 0.18
N ASN A 14 -8.60 -4.58 -0.22
CA ASN A 14 -8.68 -5.99 0.16
C ASN A 14 -8.00 -6.90 -0.89
N ALA A 15 -7.69 -8.14 -0.53
CA ALA A 15 -6.98 -9.09 -1.38
C ALA A 15 -7.72 -9.53 -2.65
N PHE A 16 -9.01 -9.21 -2.80
CA PHE A 16 -9.86 -9.62 -3.93
C PHE A 16 -10.11 -8.52 -4.95
N GLY A 17 -9.54 -7.32 -4.74
CA GLY A 17 -9.69 -6.20 -5.66
C GLY A 17 -11.13 -5.68 -5.76
N LEU A 18 -11.95 -5.84 -4.71
CA LEU A 18 -13.23 -5.14 -4.62
C LEU A 18 -12.98 -3.67 -4.28
N MET A 19 -13.49 -2.76 -5.10
CA MET A 19 -13.16 -1.33 -5.07
C MET A 19 -14.41 -0.44 -4.98
N ASP A 20 -15.41 -0.87 -4.21
CA ASP A 20 -16.75 -0.28 -4.13
C ASP A 20 -17.01 0.49 -2.83
N GLY A 21 -16.01 0.61 -1.93
CA GLY A 21 -16.11 1.32 -0.67
C GLY A 21 -15.09 2.44 -0.50
N GLY A 22 -15.44 3.46 0.31
CA GLY A 22 -14.50 4.49 0.78
C GLY A 22 -13.70 5.17 -0.33
N TYR A 23 -12.38 5.22 -0.15
CA TYR A 23 -11.46 5.83 -1.11
C TYR A 23 -11.38 5.06 -2.44
N ASP A 24 -11.49 3.73 -2.42
CA ASP A 24 -11.49 2.92 -3.64
C ASP A 24 -12.73 3.17 -4.50
N LEU A 25 -13.88 3.44 -3.88
CA LEU A 25 -15.08 3.88 -4.61
C LEU A 25 -14.83 5.18 -5.35
N ALA A 26 -14.14 6.14 -4.73
CA ALA A 26 -13.80 7.41 -5.36
C ALA A 26 -12.85 7.23 -6.56
N ILE A 27 -11.84 6.36 -6.41
CA ILE A 27 -10.95 5.96 -7.52
C ILE A 27 -11.77 5.34 -8.66
N THR A 28 -12.61 4.35 -8.36
CA THR A 28 -13.42 3.65 -9.37
C THR A 28 -14.42 4.57 -10.06
N GLN A 29 -15.00 5.54 -9.35
CA GLN A 29 -15.87 6.56 -9.95
C GLN A 29 -15.10 7.50 -10.89
N TRP A 30 -13.84 7.81 -10.59
CA TRP A 30 -13.00 8.68 -11.41
C TRP A 30 -12.47 7.99 -12.68
N PHE A 31 -11.95 6.76 -12.54
CA PHE A 31 -11.34 5.99 -13.64
C PHE A 31 -12.33 5.11 -14.39
N GLY A 32 -13.52 4.88 -13.83
CA GLY A 32 -14.57 4.01 -14.35
C GLY A 32 -14.50 2.57 -13.82
N LYS A 33 -15.65 1.88 -13.86
CA LYS A 33 -15.82 0.51 -13.33
C LYS A 33 -14.88 -0.53 -13.95
N GLN A 34 -14.39 -0.27 -15.16
CA GLN A 34 -13.39 -1.10 -15.83
C GLN A 34 -12.06 -1.18 -15.07
N LEU A 35 -11.76 -0.22 -14.18
CA LEU A 35 -10.56 -0.27 -13.34
C LEU A 35 -10.59 -1.50 -12.42
N GLN A 36 -11.69 -1.69 -11.69
CA GLN A 36 -11.87 -2.86 -10.82
C GLN A 36 -11.72 -4.16 -11.61
N GLN A 37 -12.29 -4.23 -12.82
CA GLN A 37 -12.19 -5.41 -13.67
C GLN A 37 -10.74 -5.72 -14.06
N ARG A 38 -9.91 -4.70 -14.35
CA ARG A 38 -8.48 -4.88 -14.62
C ARG A 38 -7.71 -5.37 -13.39
N VAL A 39 -7.99 -4.78 -12.21
CA VAL A 39 -7.41 -5.23 -10.94
C VAL A 39 -7.72 -6.71 -10.70
N GLN A 40 -9.00 -7.08 -10.79
CA GLN A 40 -9.42 -8.46 -10.56
C GLN A 40 -8.87 -9.44 -11.61
N ALA A 41 -8.81 -9.03 -12.89
CA ALA A 41 -8.17 -9.83 -13.92
C ALA A 41 -6.69 -10.07 -13.62
N TYR A 42 -5.97 -9.06 -13.13
CA TYR A 42 -4.58 -9.21 -12.70
C TYR A 42 -4.46 -10.17 -11.51
N ILE A 43 -5.33 -10.06 -10.52
CA ILE A 43 -5.37 -10.94 -9.34
C ILE A 43 -5.64 -12.39 -9.73
N LEU A 44 -6.59 -12.63 -10.63
CA LEU A 44 -6.89 -13.97 -11.14
C LEU A 44 -5.70 -14.57 -11.90
N ALA A 45 -5.02 -13.78 -12.73
CA ALA A 45 -3.93 -14.24 -13.57
C ALA A 45 -2.61 -14.48 -12.80
N ASN A 46 -2.31 -13.65 -11.80
CA ASN A 46 -0.97 -13.63 -11.17
C ASN A 46 -0.97 -14.08 -9.71
N TYR A 47 -2.14 -14.13 -9.06
CA TYR A 47 -2.27 -14.44 -7.63
C TYR A 47 -3.31 -15.53 -7.35
N TYR A 48 -3.66 -16.35 -8.34
CA TYR A 48 -4.61 -17.47 -8.18
C TYR A 48 -5.96 -17.04 -7.55
N GLY A 49 -6.38 -15.79 -7.78
CA GLY A 49 -7.63 -15.24 -7.28
C GLY A 49 -7.58 -14.52 -5.92
N GLU A 50 -6.43 -14.48 -5.24
CA GLU A 50 -6.27 -13.77 -3.96
C GLU A 50 -4.86 -13.18 -3.84
N GLN A 51 -4.72 -11.85 -3.85
CA GLN A 51 -3.43 -11.19 -3.68
C GLN A 51 -2.96 -11.27 -2.22
N PRO A 52 -1.72 -11.70 -1.94
CA PRO A 52 -1.18 -11.69 -0.59
C PRO A 52 -1.16 -10.29 0.03
N VAL A 53 -1.65 -10.19 1.26
CA VAL A 53 -1.67 -8.94 2.04
C VAL A 53 -0.26 -8.36 2.20
N GLY A 54 -0.11 -7.04 2.04
CA GLY A 54 1.17 -6.33 2.13
C GLY A 54 2.00 -6.33 0.85
N THR A 55 1.58 -7.05 -0.21
CA THR A 55 2.20 -6.97 -1.53
C THR A 55 1.63 -5.84 -2.38
N SER A 56 2.26 -5.50 -3.49
CA SER A 56 1.80 -4.47 -4.41
C SER A 56 2.01 -4.88 -5.87
N PHE A 57 1.14 -4.43 -6.77
CA PHE A 57 1.36 -4.48 -8.22
C PHE A 57 0.83 -3.21 -8.88
N ILE A 58 1.37 -2.87 -10.07
CA ILE A 58 1.00 -1.69 -10.85
C ILE A 58 0.22 -2.09 -12.11
N ILE A 59 -0.83 -1.32 -12.44
CA ILE A 59 -1.58 -1.43 -13.69
C ILE A 59 -1.90 -0.05 -14.28
N ASP A 60 -2.24 -0.02 -15.57
CA ASP A 60 -2.85 1.16 -16.19
C ASP A 60 -4.23 1.45 -15.57
N ALA A 61 -4.42 2.69 -15.08
CA ALA A 61 -5.69 3.14 -14.53
C ALA A 61 -6.72 3.44 -15.64
N GLY A 62 -6.31 3.50 -16.91
CA GLY A 62 -7.16 3.60 -18.09
C GLY A 62 -7.68 5.00 -18.37
N ARG A 63 -7.03 6.03 -17.81
CA ARG A 63 -7.36 7.44 -18.00
C ARG A 63 -6.12 8.32 -17.84
N ASP A 64 -5.96 9.30 -18.72
CA ASP A 64 -4.95 10.37 -18.62
C ASP A 64 -3.49 9.89 -18.46
N GLY A 65 -3.20 8.64 -18.85
CA GLY A 65 -1.90 7.99 -18.70
C GLY A 65 -1.52 7.67 -17.26
N GLN A 66 -2.48 7.73 -16.32
CA GLN A 66 -2.23 7.46 -14.91
C GLN A 66 -2.23 5.95 -14.64
N THR A 67 -1.45 5.54 -13.65
CA THR A 67 -1.41 4.16 -13.16
C THR A 67 -2.08 4.03 -11.79
N LEU A 68 -2.44 2.80 -11.45
CA LEU A 68 -2.90 2.41 -10.12
C LEU A 68 -1.92 1.38 -9.56
N ILE A 69 -1.45 1.60 -8.33
CA ILE A 69 -0.83 0.54 -7.54
C ILE A 69 -1.87 -0.03 -6.58
N HIS A 70 -2.10 -1.34 -6.65
CA HIS A 70 -3.04 -2.06 -5.79
C HIS A 70 -2.30 -2.77 -4.65
N THR A 71 -2.63 -2.39 -3.41
CA THR A 71 -1.88 -2.80 -2.22
C THR A 71 -2.85 -3.21 -1.10
N PRO A 72 -3.19 -4.51 -0.98
CA PRO A 72 -4.13 -4.97 0.02
C PRO A 72 -3.53 -4.91 1.43
N THR A 73 -4.25 -4.27 2.36
CA THR A 73 -3.88 -4.20 3.79
C THR A 73 -4.61 -5.24 4.64
N MET A 74 -5.55 -5.95 4.03
CA MET A 74 -6.37 -6.99 4.66
C MET A 74 -6.83 -7.99 3.60
N ARG A 75 -7.11 -9.22 4.01
CA ARG A 75 -7.60 -10.25 3.08
C ARG A 75 -9.02 -9.95 2.65
N VAL A 76 -9.91 -9.84 3.64
CA VAL A 76 -11.29 -9.38 3.51
C VAL A 76 -11.46 -8.13 4.36
N PRO A 77 -12.48 -7.29 4.11
CA PRO A 77 -12.79 -6.14 4.96
C PRO A 77 -12.87 -6.51 6.45
N SER A 78 -11.85 -6.14 7.23
CA SER A 78 -11.75 -6.44 8.66
C SER A 78 -10.83 -5.46 9.37
N LYS A 79 -10.90 -5.46 10.71
CA LYS A 79 -9.85 -4.82 11.53
C LYS A 79 -8.50 -5.48 11.26
N ILE A 80 -7.45 -4.67 11.23
CA ILE A 80 -6.06 -5.11 11.15
C ILE A 80 -5.57 -5.34 12.57
N LEU A 81 -5.03 -6.53 12.81
CA LEU A 81 -4.50 -6.92 14.12
C LEU A 81 -3.01 -6.63 14.26
N ASP A 82 -2.28 -6.72 13.16
CA ASP A 82 -0.83 -6.49 13.11
C ASP A 82 -0.52 -5.24 12.28
N PRO A 83 -0.12 -4.12 12.92
CA PRO A 83 0.28 -2.90 12.23
C PRO A 83 1.50 -3.07 11.29
N ALA A 84 2.25 -4.16 11.39
CA ALA A 84 3.36 -4.49 10.48
C ALA A 84 2.95 -4.45 9.01
N VAL A 85 1.68 -4.78 8.71
CA VAL A 85 1.15 -4.73 7.34
C VAL A 85 1.25 -3.33 6.75
N ILE A 86 1.11 -2.27 7.56
CA ILE A 86 1.16 -0.88 7.11
C ILE A 86 2.57 -0.53 6.63
N TYR A 87 3.58 -0.94 7.39
CA TYR A 87 4.98 -0.81 7.00
C TYR A 87 5.25 -1.58 5.71
N GLN A 88 4.82 -2.84 5.60
CA GLN A 88 5.05 -3.64 4.40
C GLN A 88 4.33 -3.09 3.16
N SER A 89 3.07 -2.67 3.31
CA SER A 89 2.29 -2.03 2.24
C SER A 89 2.98 -0.78 1.71
N MET A 90 3.52 0.08 2.58
CA MET A 90 4.27 1.24 2.14
C MET A 90 5.52 0.85 1.36
N ARG A 91 6.29 -0.12 1.88
CA ARG A 91 7.52 -0.58 1.23
C ARG A 91 7.28 -1.15 -0.15
N THR A 92 6.37 -2.11 -0.27
CA THR A 92 6.09 -2.75 -1.56
C THR A 92 5.47 -1.77 -2.55
N THR A 93 4.66 -0.81 -2.09
CA THR A 93 4.14 0.28 -2.93
C THR A 93 5.28 1.10 -3.54
N LEU A 94 6.24 1.52 -2.73
CA LEU A 94 7.36 2.33 -3.21
C LEU A 94 8.32 1.53 -4.10
N MET A 95 8.59 0.26 -3.78
CA MET A 95 9.38 -0.63 -4.64
C MET A 95 8.75 -0.70 -6.05
N VAL A 96 7.46 -1.01 -6.12
CA VAL A 96 6.72 -1.08 -7.39
C VAL A 96 6.67 0.27 -8.11
N ALA A 97 6.48 1.37 -7.38
CA ALA A 97 6.49 2.71 -7.96
C ALA A 97 7.85 3.05 -8.60
N MET A 98 8.95 2.76 -7.91
CA MET A 98 10.31 3.00 -8.39
C MET A 98 10.65 2.12 -9.60
N GLU A 99 10.33 0.83 -9.54
CA GLU A 99 10.51 -0.10 -10.66
C GLU A 99 9.67 0.29 -11.89
N GLY A 100 8.46 0.82 -11.65
CA GLY A 100 7.56 1.33 -12.67
C GLY A 100 7.90 2.74 -13.18
N GLY A 101 8.96 3.38 -12.66
CA GLY A 101 9.38 4.73 -13.09
C GLY A 101 8.40 5.85 -12.72
N VAL A 102 7.52 5.63 -11.74
CA VAL A 102 6.53 6.63 -11.27
C VAL A 102 7.24 7.84 -10.67
N GLN A 103 6.98 9.03 -11.21
CA GLN A 103 7.62 10.28 -10.74
C GLN A 103 6.80 11.00 -9.68
N SER A 104 5.48 10.85 -9.70
CA SER A 104 4.57 11.45 -8.74
C SER A 104 3.44 10.50 -8.35
N ILE A 105 3.22 10.34 -7.04
CA ILE A 105 2.29 9.35 -6.49
C ILE A 105 1.46 9.93 -5.34
N VAL A 106 0.19 9.54 -5.27
CA VAL A 106 -0.66 9.77 -4.09
C VAL A 106 -0.85 8.45 -3.36
N ILE A 107 -0.35 8.42 -2.12
CA ILE A 107 -0.48 7.27 -1.22
C ILE A 107 -1.41 7.69 -0.07
N PRO A 108 -2.63 7.15 0.04
CA PRO A 108 -3.50 7.41 1.17
C PRO A 108 -2.98 6.70 2.42
N ILE A 109 -3.57 7.00 3.58
CA ILE A 109 -3.28 6.25 4.81
C ILE A 109 -3.69 4.78 4.61
N PHE A 110 -2.78 3.86 4.87
CA PHE A 110 -3.08 2.43 4.89
C PHE A 110 -3.77 2.04 6.20
N GLY A 111 -4.66 1.05 6.15
CA GLY A 111 -5.25 0.42 7.33
C GLY A 111 -6.15 1.30 8.21
N GLY A 112 -6.45 2.52 7.78
CA GLY A 112 -7.49 3.35 8.38
C GLY A 112 -8.90 2.79 8.12
N LEU A 113 -9.93 3.56 8.48
CA LEU A 113 -11.35 3.21 8.32
C LEU A 113 -11.65 1.76 8.76
N THR A 114 -11.93 0.86 7.80
CA THR A 114 -12.22 -0.55 8.02
C THR A 114 -11.13 -1.28 8.81
N GLY A 115 -9.86 -0.95 8.55
CA GLY A 115 -8.72 -1.57 9.22
C GLY A 115 -8.57 -1.15 10.68
N GLY A 116 -9.09 0.03 11.06
CA GLY A 116 -9.16 0.48 12.44
C GLY A 116 -7.81 0.79 13.10
N ILE A 117 -6.72 0.92 12.35
CA ILE A 117 -5.42 1.35 12.90
C ILE A 117 -5.51 2.84 13.28
N ASP A 118 -4.95 3.19 14.43
CA ASP A 118 -4.80 4.59 14.84
C ASP A 118 -3.99 5.37 13.81
N TYR A 119 -4.47 6.57 13.46
CA TYR A 119 -3.87 7.34 12.36
C TYR A 119 -2.42 7.78 12.66
N LYS A 120 -2.04 7.97 13.93
CA LYS A 120 -0.66 8.30 14.28
C LYS A 120 0.24 7.09 14.07
N LEU A 121 -0.19 5.94 14.58
CA LEU A 121 0.54 4.69 14.38
C LEU A 121 0.66 4.34 12.90
N ALA A 122 -0.42 4.46 12.13
CA ALA A 122 -0.39 4.22 10.68
C ALA A 122 0.61 5.16 9.98
N ALA A 123 0.62 6.45 10.32
CA ALA A 123 1.56 7.41 9.76
C ALA A 123 3.01 7.10 10.14
N GLN A 124 3.27 6.66 11.38
CA GLN A 124 4.60 6.24 11.83
C GLN A 124 5.08 4.99 11.09
N MET A 125 4.22 3.98 10.92
CA MET A 125 4.56 2.76 10.17
C MET A 125 4.80 3.03 8.69
N MET A 126 3.99 3.90 8.07
CA MET A 126 4.26 4.38 6.70
C MET A 126 5.57 5.15 6.62
N TRP A 127 5.88 6.00 7.60
CA TRP A 127 7.16 6.71 7.65
C TRP A 127 8.35 5.76 7.73
N LEU A 128 8.30 4.74 8.59
CA LEU A 128 9.35 3.72 8.66
C LEU A 128 9.53 2.98 7.33
N GLY A 129 8.42 2.64 6.65
CA GLY A 129 8.47 1.98 5.34
C GLY A 129 9.07 2.89 4.26
N TYR A 130 8.74 4.18 4.27
CA TYR A 130 9.35 5.19 3.41
C TYR A 130 10.86 5.33 3.67
N ASP A 131 11.24 5.52 4.93
CA ASP A 131 12.63 5.74 5.34
C ASP A 131 13.51 4.57 4.91
N GLN A 132 13.05 3.32 5.10
CA GLN A 132 13.80 2.13 4.70
C GLN A 132 14.04 2.06 3.18
N ILE A 133 13.08 2.47 2.35
CA ILE A 133 13.23 2.47 0.89
C ILE A 133 14.16 3.58 0.42
N MET A 134 14.08 4.76 1.04
CA MET A 134 14.86 5.93 0.66
C MET A 134 16.28 5.91 1.22
N ARG A 135 16.49 5.17 2.32
CA ARG A 135 17.77 4.95 2.99
C ARG A 135 17.98 3.46 3.23
N PRO A 136 18.14 2.65 2.16
CA PRO A 136 18.29 1.22 2.30
C PRO A 136 19.60 0.87 3.01
N ASN A 137 19.56 -0.17 3.82
CA ASN A 137 20.76 -0.73 4.43
C ASN A 137 21.73 -1.21 3.34
N THR A 138 23.01 -0.90 3.51
CA THR A 138 24.08 -1.33 2.59
C THR A 138 24.76 -2.62 3.03
N THR A 139 24.47 -3.09 4.24
CA THR A 139 24.93 -4.36 4.82
C THR A 139 23.73 -5.14 5.35
N ILE A 140 23.91 -6.45 5.53
CA ILE A 140 22.92 -7.34 6.12
C ILE A 140 23.64 -8.16 7.19
N ASP A 141 23.34 -7.83 8.45
CA ASP A 141 23.83 -8.50 9.64
C ASP A 141 22.77 -8.39 10.74
N TRP A 142 23.03 -8.99 11.90
CA TRP A 142 22.08 -9.00 13.00
C TRP A 142 21.90 -7.63 13.64
N ASP A 143 22.93 -6.80 13.70
CA ASP A 143 22.84 -5.46 14.28
C ASP A 143 21.85 -4.60 13.48
N VAL A 144 21.92 -4.66 12.14
CA VAL A 144 20.96 -4.01 11.25
C VAL A 144 19.53 -4.52 11.44
N VAL A 145 19.35 -5.81 11.70
CA VAL A 145 18.03 -6.39 11.96
C VAL A 145 17.46 -5.87 13.27
N TRP A 146 18.25 -5.88 14.34
CA TRP A 146 17.82 -5.44 15.68
C TRP A 146 17.58 -3.93 15.73
N ASP A 147 18.46 -3.10 15.14
CA ASP A 147 18.24 -1.65 15.00
C ASP A 147 16.93 -1.34 14.25
N SER A 148 16.52 -2.20 13.32
CA SER A 148 15.23 -2.07 12.64
C SER A 148 14.05 -2.48 13.51
N ASP A 149 14.21 -3.48 14.37
CA ASP A 149 13.15 -4.00 15.24
C ASP A 149 12.94 -3.12 16.48
N ASP A 150 14.00 -2.52 17.01
CA ASP A 150 13.96 -1.56 18.13
C ASP A 150 13.04 -0.37 17.81
N LYS A 151 13.05 0.10 16.55
CA LYS A 151 12.13 1.14 16.07
C LYS A 151 10.65 0.75 16.21
N TRP A 152 10.34 -0.55 16.18
CA TRP A 152 8.97 -1.06 16.31
C TRP A 152 8.58 -1.20 17.78
N ILE A 153 9.54 -1.56 18.63
CA ILE A 153 9.39 -1.54 20.10
C ILE A 153 9.13 -0.11 20.58
N ASP A 154 9.89 0.88 20.09
CA ASP A 154 9.70 2.31 20.40
C ASP A 154 8.30 2.83 20.03
N LEU A 155 7.66 2.23 19.01
CA LEU A 155 6.30 2.55 18.59
C LEU A 155 5.22 1.78 19.38
N GLY A 156 5.60 0.90 20.30
CA GLY A 156 4.69 0.05 21.05
C GLY A 156 3.99 -1.00 20.20
N VAL A 157 4.59 -1.38 19.06
CA VAL A 157 4.06 -2.41 18.14
C VAL A 157 4.38 -3.81 18.66
N LYS A 158 5.50 -3.95 19.38
CA LYS A 158 5.99 -5.20 19.97
C LYS A 158 6.40 -4.96 21.42
N GLU A 159 6.34 -6.03 22.22
CA GLU A 159 6.95 -6.10 23.54
C GLU A 159 8.36 -6.73 23.41
N GLU A 160 9.29 -6.36 24.30
CA GLU A 160 10.65 -6.93 24.39
C GLU A 160 10.65 -8.43 24.72
#